data_AF-A0A968C068-F1
#
_entry.id   AF-A0A968C068-F1
#
_cell.length_a   1.000
_cell.length_b   1.000
_cell.length_c   1.000
_cell.angle_alpha   90.00
_cell.angle_beta   90.00
_cell.angle_gamma   90.00
#
_symmetry.space_group_name_H-M   'P 1'
#
loop_
_entity.id
_entity.type
_entity.pdbx_description
1 polymer ?
#
loop_
_entity_poly.entity_id
_entity_poly.type
_entity_poly.pdbx_seq_one_letter_code
_entity_poly.pdbx_strand_id
1 'polypeptide(L)'
;MQIGSRLELFVDQAVLEQLDGLALKMHAPRPAPASPTRIRGHYVTVLKDGDIYRAYYRDNVAGYQGPYEAGSPGEITCYAESQDGHQWEYPNLGLHDVQGTDGPNAILAGEAPFSHNFSPFLDTRPGVPNHERYKALAG
;
A
#
# COMPACT_ATOMS: atom_id res chain seq x y z
N MET A 1 -17.48 12.28 -33.18
CA MET A 1 -18.22 11.47 -32.19
C MET A 1 -18.92 12.42 -31.23
N GLN A 2 -20.18 12.18 -30.86
CA GLN A 2 -20.89 12.96 -29.82
C GLN A 2 -20.80 12.21 -28.49
N ILE A 3 -19.91 12.67 -27.60
CA ILE A 3 -19.65 12.02 -26.29
C ILE A 3 -20.58 12.59 -25.21
N GLY A 4 -20.79 13.91 -25.17
CA GLY A 4 -21.66 14.56 -24.20
C GLY A 4 -21.25 14.26 -22.76
N SER A 5 -22.21 13.87 -21.91
CA SER A 5 -22.00 13.45 -20.51
C SER A 5 -21.89 11.93 -20.32
N ARG A 6 -21.77 11.16 -21.41
CA ARG A 6 -21.65 9.70 -21.34
C ARG A 6 -20.28 9.30 -20.79
N LEU A 7 -20.27 8.39 -19.81
CA LEU A 7 -19.03 7.78 -19.34
C LEU A 7 -18.49 6.84 -20.43
N GLU A 8 -17.26 7.08 -20.85
CA GLU A 8 -16.55 6.28 -21.85
C GLU A 8 -15.29 5.69 -21.23
N LEU A 9 -14.96 4.45 -21.63
CA LEU A 9 -13.70 3.85 -21.24
C LEU A 9 -12.56 4.44 -22.08
N PHE A 10 -11.50 4.92 -21.44
CA PHE A 10 -10.33 5.46 -22.11
C PHE A 10 -9.34 4.36 -22.50
N VAL A 11 -9.75 3.47 -23.42
CA VAL A 11 -9.02 2.23 -23.75
C VAL A 11 -8.71 2.06 -25.24
N ASP A 12 -9.27 2.90 -26.10
CA ASP A 12 -9.12 2.81 -27.55
C ASP A 12 -8.93 4.21 -28.19
N GLN A 13 -8.95 4.24 -29.52
CA GLN A 13 -8.72 5.46 -30.30
C GLN A 13 -9.98 6.31 -30.51
N ALA A 14 -11.16 5.86 -30.09
CA ALA A 14 -12.43 6.56 -30.39
C ALA A 14 -12.51 7.93 -29.72
N VAL A 15 -11.83 8.10 -28.58
CA VAL A 15 -11.79 9.33 -27.78
C VAL A 15 -10.39 9.98 -27.76
N LEU A 16 -9.49 9.54 -28.63
CA LEU A 16 -8.15 10.11 -28.80
C LEU A 16 -8.11 11.02 -30.03
N GLU A 17 -7.70 12.27 -29.85
CA GLU A 17 -7.48 13.19 -30.96
C GLU A 17 -6.13 12.95 -31.65
N GLN A 18 -5.06 12.83 -30.86
CA GLN A 18 -3.70 12.65 -31.38
C GLN A 18 -2.82 11.87 -30.39
N LEU A 19 -1.89 11.09 -30.94
CA LEU A 19 -0.75 10.51 -30.24
C LEU A 19 0.53 11.00 -30.94
N ASP A 20 1.42 11.68 -30.21
CA ASP A 20 2.72 12.13 -30.72
C ASP A 20 3.83 11.31 -30.09
N GLY A 21 4.47 10.44 -30.89
CA GLY A 21 5.50 9.52 -30.40
C GLY A 21 5.00 8.49 -29.36
N LEU A 22 3.68 8.28 -29.27
CA LEU A 22 3.03 7.42 -28.27
C LEU A 22 2.19 6.31 -28.92
N ALA A 23 1.93 5.25 -28.16
CA ALA A 23 1.02 4.17 -28.56
C ALA A 23 0.24 3.66 -27.35
N LEU A 24 -1.04 3.32 -27.57
CA LEU A 24 -1.82 2.54 -26.59
C LEU A 24 -1.21 1.15 -26.49
N LYS A 25 -0.93 0.71 -25.26
CA LYS A 25 -0.35 -0.60 -25.00
C LYS A 25 -1.08 -1.28 -23.86
N MET A 26 -1.63 -2.45 -24.13
CA MET A 26 -2.08 -3.34 -23.07
C MET A 26 -0.87 -3.82 -22.29
N HIS A 27 -0.89 -3.64 -20.97
CA HIS A 27 0.16 -4.20 -20.11
C HIS A 27 0.08 -5.72 -20.15
N ALA A 28 1.13 -6.35 -20.66
CA ALA A 28 1.26 -7.80 -20.63
C ALA A 28 1.89 -8.21 -19.29
N PRO A 29 1.25 -9.10 -18.51
CA PRO A 29 1.89 -9.65 -17.33
C PRO A 29 3.18 -10.36 -17.73
N ARG A 30 4.25 -10.14 -16.97
CA ARG A 30 5.51 -10.84 -17.15
C ARG A 30 5.59 -11.94 -16.10
N PRO A 31 5.87 -13.20 -16.48
CA PRO A 31 6.17 -14.24 -15.51
C PRO A 31 7.31 -13.78 -14.60
N ALA A 32 7.07 -13.80 -13.30
CA ALA A 32 8.07 -13.51 -12.28
C ALA A 32 8.27 -14.76 -11.43
N PRO A 33 9.49 -15.03 -10.93
CA PRO A 33 9.69 -16.11 -9.97
C PRO A 33 8.81 -15.86 -8.74
N ALA A 34 8.35 -16.93 -8.10
CA ALA A 34 7.66 -16.81 -6.83
C ALA A 34 8.60 -16.13 -5.81
N SER A 35 8.07 -15.18 -5.04
CA SER A 35 8.77 -14.62 -3.89
C SER A 35 8.46 -15.46 -2.65
N PRO A 36 9.44 -16.15 -2.04
CA PRO A 36 9.23 -16.88 -0.79
C PRO A 36 8.81 -15.95 0.35
N THR A 37 9.22 -14.68 0.29
CA THR A 37 9.01 -13.68 1.34
C THR A 37 7.97 -12.62 0.98
N ARG A 38 7.13 -12.86 -0.04
CA ARG A 38 6.09 -11.91 -0.49
C ARG A 38 5.30 -11.32 0.68
N ILE A 39 4.89 -10.05 0.56
CA ILE A 39 3.99 -9.41 1.52
C ILE A 39 2.75 -10.28 1.76
N ARG A 40 2.47 -10.53 3.03
CA ARG A 40 1.26 -11.17 3.52
C ARG A 40 0.41 -10.11 4.22
N GLY A 41 -0.91 -10.18 4.08
CA GLY A 41 -1.83 -9.18 4.63
C GLY A 41 -2.70 -8.51 3.57
N HIS A 42 -3.38 -7.43 3.98
CA HIS A 42 -4.44 -6.79 3.21
C HIS A 42 -4.19 -5.29 3.05
N TYR A 43 -4.90 -4.63 2.12
CA TYR A 43 -4.86 -3.17 1.93
C TYR A 43 -3.42 -2.62 1.83
N VAL A 44 -2.58 -3.32 1.08
CA VAL A 44 -1.14 -3.03 1.01
C VAL A 44 -0.89 -1.75 0.22
N THR A 45 -0.12 -0.84 0.79
CA THR A 45 0.49 0.29 0.10
C THR A 45 1.99 0.06 0.01
N VAL A 46 2.55 0.13 -1.22
CA VAL A 46 4.00 0.06 -1.45
C VAL A 46 4.50 1.41 -1.95
N LEU A 47 5.48 1.97 -1.25
CA LEU A 47 6.15 3.23 -1.61
C LEU A 47 7.63 2.96 -1.89
N LYS A 48 8.18 3.60 -2.91
CA LYS A 48 9.64 3.65 -3.11
C LYS A 48 10.17 4.94 -2.46
N ASP A 49 11.02 4.80 -1.45
CA ASP A 49 11.68 5.90 -0.75
C ASP A 49 13.21 5.73 -0.83
N GLY A 50 13.83 6.47 -1.76
CA GLY A 50 15.23 6.28 -2.11
C GLY A 50 15.48 4.88 -2.69
N ASP A 51 16.37 4.13 -2.06
CA ASP A 51 16.78 2.79 -2.49
C ASP A 51 15.91 1.66 -1.89
N ILE A 52 14.94 1.99 -1.04
CA ILE A 52 14.11 1.02 -0.32
C ILE A 52 12.66 1.14 -0.77
N TYR A 53 12.06 -0.01 -1.08
CA TYR A 53 10.62 -0.18 -1.13
C TYR A 53 10.10 -0.46 0.28
N ARG A 54 9.09 0.29 0.67
CA ARG A 54 8.41 0.18 1.97
C ARG A 54 6.99 -0.29 1.73
N ALA A 55 6.62 -1.41 2.34
CA ALA A 55 5.26 -1.93 2.33
C ALA A 55 4.60 -1.65 3.68
N TYR A 56 3.42 -1.07 3.62
CA TYR A 56 2.53 -0.87 4.76
C TYR A 56 1.28 -1.68 4.49
N TYR A 57 0.91 -2.55 5.41
CA TYR A 57 -0.15 -3.50 5.18
C TYR A 57 -0.96 -3.72 6.45
N ARG A 58 -2.23 -4.08 6.26
CA ARG A 58 -3.10 -4.44 7.37
C ARG A 58 -2.93 -5.91 7.72
N ASP A 59 -2.84 -6.16 9.02
CA ASP A 59 -2.95 -7.48 9.64
C ASP A 59 -3.89 -7.41 10.84
N ASN A 60 -4.03 -8.50 11.59
CA ASN A 60 -4.70 -8.54 12.88
C ASN A 60 -3.71 -8.89 13.99
N VAL A 61 -3.97 -8.42 15.21
CA VAL A 61 -3.25 -8.87 16.40
C VAL A 61 -3.38 -10.39 16.52
N ALA A 62 -2.25 -11.08 16.64
CA ALA A 62 -2.22 -12.52 16.78
C ALA A 62 -3.01 -12.96 18.03
N GLY A 63 -3.98 -13.85 17.84
CA GLY A 63 -4.82 -14.38 18.92
C GLY A 63 -5.96 -13.46 19.37
N TYR A 64 -6.25 -12.37 18.65
CA TYR A 64 -7.39 -11.50 18.94
C TYR A 64 -8.71 -12.28 18.99
N GLN A 65 -9.49 -12.07 20.06
CA GLN A 65 -10.75 -12.78 20.33
C GLN A 65 -12.00 -11.89 20.18
N GLY A 66 -11.83 -10.62 19.82
CA GLY A 66 -12.95 -9.70 19.61
C GLY A 66 -13.61 -9.86 18.24
N PRO A 67 -14.59 -9.00 17.91
CA PRO A 67 -15.28 -9.05 16.62
C PRO A 67 -14.32 -8.72 15.47
N TYR A 68 -14.42 -9.48 14.38
CA TYR A 68 -13.70 -9.25 13.13
C TYR A 68 -14.60 -8.48 12.16
N GLU A 69 -14.61 -7.17 12.31
CA GLU A 69 -15.34 -6.24 11.46
C GLU A 69 -14.43 -5.13 10.93
N ALA A 70 -14.89 -4.40 9.93
CA ALA A 70 -14.13 -3.30 9.38
C ALA A 70 -13.84 -2.24 10.45
N GLY A 71 -12.56 -1.91 10.67
CA GLY A 71 -12.15 -0.97 11.70
C GLY A 71 -12.16 -1.57 13.11
N SER A 72 -12.15 -2.90 13.27
CA SER A 72 -12.14 -3.50 14.60
C SER A 72 -10.87 -3.16 15.41
N PRO A 73 -10.92 -3.15 16.75
CA PRO A 73 -9.75 -2.95 17.61
C PRO A 73 -8.60 -3.95 17.41
N GLY A 74 -8.88 -5.09 16.77
CA GLY A 74 -7.88 -6.11 16.46
C GLY A 74 -7.07 -5.84 15.20
N GLU A 75 -7.49 -4.90 14.34
CA GLU A 75 -6.74 -4.54 13.14
C GLU A 75 -5.49 -3.72 13.50
N ILE A 76 -4.37 -4.04 12.85
CA ILE A 76 -3.09 -3.34 13.00
C ILE A 76 -2.52 -3.00 11.63
N THR A 77 -1.70 -1.97 11.57
CA THR A 77 -0.90 -1.65 10.38
C THR A 77 0.54 -2.07 10.63
N CYS A 78 1.03 -2.97 9.80
CA CYS A 78 2.37 -3.54 9.84
C CYS A 78 3.25 -2.99 8.72
N TYR A 79 4.56 -3.22 8.87
CA TYR A 79 5.59 -2.72 7.97
C TYR A 79 6.52 -3.83 7.48
N ALA A 80 6.91 -3.76 6.22
CA ALA A 80 7.97 -4.57 5.65
C ALA A 80 8.78 -3.74 4.65
N GLU A 81 10.01 -4.18 4.36
CA GLU A 81 10.90 -3.46 3.45
C GLU A 81 11.62 -4.38 2.47
N SER A 82 12.02 -3.81 1.33
CA SER A 82 12.65 -4.54 0.24
C SER A 82 13.59 -3.62 -0.55
N GLN A 83 14.72 -4.14 -1.02
CA GLN A 83 15.62 -3.40 -1.91
C GLN A 83 15.23 -3.56 -3.40
N ASP A 84 14.54 -4.64 -3.75
CA ASP A 84 14.23 -5.02 -5.13
C ASP A 84 12.71 -4.99 -5.45
N GLY A 85 11.87 -4.80 -4.44
CA GLY A 85 10.41 -4.86 -4.54
C GLY A 85 9.85 -6.28 -4.70
N HIS A 86 10.70 -7.31 -4.58
CA HIS A 86 10.35 -8.72 -4.76
C HIS A 86 10.54 -9.53 -3.48
N GLN A 87 11.71 -9.43 -2.85
CA GLN A 87 12.03 -10.07 -1.57
C GLN A 87 11.81 -9.09 -0.43
N TRP A 88 11.04 -9.49 0.59
CA TRP A 88 10.64 -8.60 1.67
C TRP A 88 11.15 -9.08 3.02
N GLU A 89 11.66 -8.14 3.80
CA GLU A 89 12.06 -8.30 5.18
C GLU A 89 10.99 -7.72 6.11
N TYR A 90 10.72 -8.43 7.20
CA TYR A 90 9.73 -8.06 8.22
C TYR A 90 10.50 -7.71 9.50
N PRO A 91 10.97 -6.46 9.64
CA PRO A 91 11.84 -6.10 10.74
C PRO A 91 11.07 -6.11 12.07
N ASN A 92 11.75 -6.51 13.14
CA ASN A 92 11.25 -6.26 14.48
C ASN A 92 11.39 -4.76 14.80
N LEU A 93 10.28 -4.04 14.80
CA LEU A 93 10.26 -2.59 15.05
C LEU A 93 10.17 -2.27 16.55
N GLY A 94 9.50 -3.12 17.33
CA GLY A 94 9.32 -2.92 18.77
C GLY A 94 8.57 -1.62 19.15
N LEU A 95 7.79 -1.04 18.23
CA LEU A 95 7.07 0.22 18.45
C LEU A 95 5.79 0.04 19.29
N HIS A 96 5.20 -1.15 19.22
CA HIS A 96 3.97 -1.52 19.94
C HIS A 96 4.15 -2.89 20.58
N ASP A 97 3.56 -3.10 21.77
CA ASP A 97 3.53 -4.40 22.46
C ASP A 97 2.41 -5.31 21.92
N VAL A 98 2.41 -5.48 20.60
CA VAL A 98 1.54 -6.40 19.87
C VAL A 98 2.33 -7.03 18.73
N GLN A 99 1.90 -8.21 18.28
CA GLN A 99 2.47 -8.86 17.11
C GLN A 99 1.36 -9.24 16.14
N GLY A 100 1.64 -9.06 14.86
CA GLY A 100 0.84 -9.63 13.78
C GLY A 100 1.24 -11.07 13.50
N THR A 101 0.72 -11.59 12.40
CA THR A 101 1.07 -12.92 11.87
C THR A 101 2.55 -13.01 11.47
N ASP A 102 3.14 -11.89 11.06
CA ASP A 102 4.53 -11.82 10.58
C ASP A 102 5.54 -11.32 11.62
N GLY A 103 5.09 -11.11 12.87
CA GLY A 103 5.94 -10.71 13.99
C GLY A 103 5.67 -9.29 14.51
N PRO A 104 6.62 -8.73 15.30
CA PRO A 104 6.47 -7.45 15.99
C PRO A 104 6.87 -6.26 15.09
N ASN A 105 6.17 -6.10 13.96
CA ASN A 105 6.44 -5.09 12.94
C ASN A 105 5.28 -4.08 12.77
N ALA A 106 4.43 -3.94 13.79
CA ALA A 106 3.34 -2.97 13.79
C ALA A 106 3.87 -1.54 13.90
N ILE A 107 3.31 -0.64 13.08
CA ILE A 107 3.50 0.82 13.15
C ILE A 107 2.28 1.55 13.73
N LEU A 108 1.10 0.92 13.68
CA LEU A 108 -0.15 1.43 14.26
C LEU A 108 -0.92 0.27 14.86
N ALA A 109 -1.34 0.40 16.11
CA ALA A 109 -2.11 -0.60 16.85
C ALA A 109 -2.98 0.07 17.92
N GLY A 110 -4.15 -0.51 18.23
CA GLY A 110 -5.06 0.00 19.27
C GLY A 110 -5.80 1.29 18.92
N GLU A 111 -5.67 1.77 17.68
CA GLU A 111 -6.18 3.05 17.19
C GLU A 111 -7.29 2.81 16.16
N ALA A 112 -8.25 1.96 16.49
CA ALA A 112 -9.41 1.71 15.63
C ALA A 112 -10.19 3.02 15.33
N PRO A 113 -10.65 3.25 14.09
CA PRO A 113 -10.67 2.34 12.95
C PRO A 113 -9.48 2.51 11.98
N PHE A 114 -8.44 3.26 12.36
CA PHE A 114 -7.47 3.82 11.42
C PHE A 114 -6.60 2.78 10.69
N SER A 115 -6.43 1.58 11.25
CA SER A 115 -5.68 0.51 10.57
C SER A 115 -6.42 -0.15 9.40
N HIS A 116 -7.73 0.04 9.27
CA HIS A 116 -8.55 -0.71 8.30
C HIS A 116 -8.10 -0.53 6.83
N ASN A 117 -7.80 0.72 6.46
CA ASN A 117 -7.47 1.16 5.11
C ASN A 117 -6.30 2.16 5.10
N PHE A 118 -5.40 2.06 6.07
CA PHE A 118 -4.24 2.94 6.23
C PHE A 118 -3.41 3.01 4.95
N SER A 119 -3.38 4.19 4.32
CA SER A 119 -2.80 4.44 3.01
C SER A 119 -1.77 5.58 3.10
N PRO A 120 -0.50 5.27 3.37
CA PRO A 120 0.53 6.27 3.48
C PRO A 120 1.01 6.78 2.13
N PHE A 121 1.52 8.00 2.11
CA PHE A 121 2.18 8.61 0.95
C PHE A 121 3.30 9.54 1.41
N LEU A 122 4.19 9.86 0.47
CA LEU A 122 5.25 10.85 0.65
C LEU A 122 4.76 12.21 0.17
N ASP A 123 4.75 13.20 1.07
CA ASP A 123 4.56 14.60 0.73
C ASP A 123 5.88 15.18 0.23
N THR A 124 5.97 15.35 -1.09
CA THR A 124 7.16 15.86 -1.79
C THR A 124 7.14 17.37 -2.00
N ARG A 125 6.19 18.10 -1.39
CA ARG A 125 6.11 19.56 -1.55
C ARG A 125 7.34 20.25 -0.96
N PRO A 126 7.86 21.32 -1.61
CA PRO A 126 8.96 22.10 -1.06
C PRO A 126 8.62 22.66 0.33
N GLY A 127 9.58 22.59 1.27
CA GLY A 127 9.43 23.15 2.62
C GLY A 127 8.81 22.21 3.66
N VAL A 128 8.39 21.00 3.30
CA VAL A 128 7.95 19.99 4.28
C VAL A 128 9.18 19.41 5.00
N PRO A 129 9.24 19.44 6.34
CA PRO A 129 10.35 18.83 7.08
C PRO A 129 10.47 17.33 6.78
N ASN A 130 11.70 16.81 6.70
CA ASN A 130 11.96 15.40 6.37
C ASN A 130 11.27 14.41 7.32
N HIS A 131 11.05 14.79 8.58
CA HIS A 131 10.36 13.96 9.59
C HIS A 131 8.83 14.07 9.54
N GLU A 132 8.28 14.98 8.73
CA GLU A 132 6.83 15.18 8.52
C GLU A 132 6.39 14.80 7.09
N ARG A 133 7.33 14.29 6.27
CA ARG A 133 7.06 13.96 4.86
C ARG A 133 6.18 12.72 4.69
N TYR A 134 6.07 11.87 5.71
CA TYR A 134 5.14 10.75 5.71
C TYR A 134 3.78 11.20 6.20
N LYS A 135 2.75 10.94 5.40
CA LYS A 135 1.35 11.24 5.70
C LYS A 135 0.50 10.05 5.33
N ALA A 136 -0.72 9.95 5.87
CA ALA A 136 -1.63 8.87 5.55
C ALA A 136 -3.08 9.32 5.55
N LEU A 137 -3.88 8.64 4.73
CA LEU A 137 -5.33 8.58 4.88
C LEU A 137 -5.68 7.28 5.61
N ALA A 138 -6.64 7.35 6.52
CA ALA A 138 -7.04 6.24 7.37
C ALA A 138 -8.46 6.47 7.89
N GLY A 139 -9.18 5.37 8.16
CA GLY A 139 -10.53 5.36 8.72
C GLY A 139 -11.59 4.88 7.75
#